data_AF-A0A1J1JM36-F1
#
_entry.id   AF-A0A1J1JM36-F1
#
_cell.length_a   1.000
_cell.length_b   1.000
_cell.length_c   1.000
_cell.angle_alpha   90.00
_cell.angle_beta   90.00
_cell.angle_gamma   90.00
#
_symmetry.space_group_name_H-M   'P 1'
#
loop_
_entity.id
_entity.type
_entity.pdbx_description
1 polymer ?
#
loop_
_entity_poly.entity_id
_entity_poly.type
_entity_poly.pdbx_seq_one_letter_code
_entity_poly.pdbx_strand_id
1 'polypeptide(L)'
;MEPEYDLSKMKKRPNPFAKQLKKQVTISLGIDVIEYFETMAQEKGISSQELINLYLQDCVVSLTGRQTRLKTRQYKECNDLW
;
A
#
# COMPACT_ATOMS: atom_id res chain seq x y z
N MET A 1 -23.77 22.80 -22.42
CA MET A 1 -22.39 22.33 -22.67
C MET A 1 -21.96 22.94 -23.98
N GLU A 2 -20.93 23.77 -23.97
CA GLU A 2 -20.55 24.52 -25.17
C GLU A 2 -19.93 23.61 -26.24
N PRO A 3 -20.18 23.86 -27.53
CA PRO A 3 -19.74 23.00 -28.64
C PRO A 3 -18.21 22.94 -28.78
N GLU A 4 -17.49 23.88 -28.18
CA GLU A 4 -16.03 23.94 -28.17
C GLU A 4 -15.39 22.88 -27.26
N TYR A 5 -16.16 22.26 -26.37
CA TYR A 5 -15.73 21.21 -25.43
C TYR A 5 -16.23 19.82 -25.84
N ASP A 6 -16.09 19.46 -27.12
CA ASP A 6 -16.36 18.09 -27.58
C ASP A 6 -15.21 17.14 -27.17
N LEU A 7 -15.36 16.54 -25.98
CA LEU A 7 -14.42 15.57 -25.39
C LEU A 7 -14.20 14.32 -26.26
N SER A 8 -15.03 14.11 -27.28
CA SER A 8 -14.90 13.02 -28.26
C SER A 8 -13.74 13.24 -29.22
N LYS A 9 -13.39 14.50 -29.51
CA LYS A 9 -12.31 14.90 -30.44
C LYS A 9 -10.98 15.18 -29.75
N MET A 10 -10.96 15.22 -28.41
CA MET A 10 -9.74 15.45 -27.63
C MET A 10 -8.87 14.18 -27.52
N LYS A 11 -7.55 14.33 -27.66
CA LYS A 11 -6.58 13.25 -27.39
C LYS A 11 -6.60 12.90 -25.90
N LYS A 12 -7.25 11.79 -25.55
CA LYS A 12 -7.31 11.26 -24.19
C LYS A 12 -5.90 10.90 -23.71
N ARG A 13 -5.32 11.73 -22.84
CA ARG A 13 -4.11 11.38 -22.08
C ARG A 13 -4.56 10.78 -20.74
N PRO A 14 -4.10 9.58 -20.36
CA PRO A 14 -4.46 9.00 -19.07
C PRO A 14 -3.92 9.89 -17.94
N ASN A 15 -4.74 10.13 -16.91
CA ASN A 15 -4.34 10.92 -15.75
C ASN A 15 -3.13 10.25 -15.06
N PRO A 16 -1.96 10.92 -14.99
CA PRO A 16 -0.76 10.36 -14.34
C PRO A 16 -0.97 10.08 -12.85
N PHE A 17 -1.91 10.78 -12.20
CA PHE A 17 -2.27 10.59 -10.78
C PHE A 17 -3.27 9.46 -10.55
N ALA A 18 -3.82 8.85 -11.60
CA ALA A 18 -4.75 7.73 -11.45
C ALA A 18 -4.13 6.53 -10.71
N LYS A 19 -2.80 6.39 -10.76
CA LYS A 19 -2.05 5.36 -10.03
C LYS A 19 -1.98 5.59 -8.52
N GLN A 20 -2.18 6.83 -8.07
CA GLN A 20 -2.10 7.24 -6.67
C GLN A 20 -3.47 7.26 -5.98
N LEU A 21 -4.54 6.95 -6.72
CA LEU A 21 -5.89 6.91 -6.17
C LEU A 21 -6.02 5.78 -5.15
N LYS A 22 -6.57 6.10 -3.98
CA LYS A 22 -6.90 5.13 -2.95
C LYS A 22 -7.89 4.12 -3.53
N LYS A 23 -7.55 2.84 -3.45
CA LYS A 23 -8.47 1.76 -3.78
C LYS A 23 -9.23 1.36 -2.52
N GLN A 24 -10.55 1.33 -2.59
CA GLN A 24 -11.37 0.80 -1.51
C GLN A 24 -11.20 -0.72 -1.47
N VAL A 25 -10.90 -1.25 -0.29
CA VAL A 25 -10.78 -2.68 -0.05
C VAL A 25 -11.65 -3.02 1.15
N THR A 26 -12.45 -4.08 1.03
CA THR A 26 -13.20 -4.65 2.16
C THR A 26 -12.43 -5.87 2.66
N ILE A 27 -12.00 -5.84 3.92
CA ILE A 27 -11.26 -6.93 4.55
C ILE A 27 -12.09 -7.40 5.74
N SER A 28 -12.31 -8.72 5.84
CA SER A 28 -12.92 -9.32 7.02
C SER A 28 -11.86 -9.47 8.11
N LEU A 29 -12.12 -8.89 9.28
CA LEU A 29 -11.25 -8.97 10.46
C LEU A 29 -12.02 -9.60 11.62
N GLY A 30 -11.31 -10.24 12.53
CA GLY A 30 -11.87 -10.71 13.80
C GLY A 30 -12.31 -9.54 14.68
N ILE A 31 -13.33 -9.78 15.51
CA ILE A 31 -13.90 -8.75 16.40
C ILE A 31 -12.84 -8.29 17.43
N ASP A 32 -12.06 -9.22 17.95
CA ASP A 32 -10.93 -9.02 18.84
C ASP A 32 -9.85 -8.12 18.23
N VAL A 33 -9.55 -8.32 16.95
CA VAL A 33 -8.57 -7.52 16.21
C VAL A 33 -9.08 -6.09 16.04
N ILE A 34 -10.37 -5.91 15.75
CA ILE A 34 -10.98 -4.58 15.60
C ILE A 34 -10.90 -3.82 16.92
N GLU A 35 -11.30 -4.44 18.03
CA GLU A 35 -11.26 -3.82 19.37
C GLU A 35 -9.84 -3.39 19.77
N TYR A 36 -8.85 -4.23 19.48
CA TYR A 36 -7.44 -3.91 19.70
C TYR A 36 -6.98 -2.67 18.91
N PHE A 37 -7.35 -2.58 17.63
CA PHE A 37 -6.97 -1.42 16.82
C PHE A 37 -7.75 -0.16 17.20
N GLU A 38 -9.02 -0.27 17.63
CA GLU A 38 -9.80 0.86 18.09
C GLU A 38 -9.23 1.49 19.35
N THR A 39 -8.87 0.67 20.35
CA THR A 39 -8.24 1.17 21.59
C THR A 39 -6.91 1.87 21.30
N MET A 40 -6.05 1.27 20.47
CA MET A 40 -4.79 1.88 20.06
C MET A 40 -4.98 3.15 19.23
N ALA A 41 -6.00 3.19 18.36
CA ALA A 41 -6.31 4.34 17.54
C ALA A 41 -6.78 5.54 18.38
N GLN A 42 -7.58 5.30 19.42
CA GLN A 42 -8.01 6.33 20.37
C GLN A 42 -6.83 6.97 21.11
N GLU A 43 -5.87 6.17 21.58
CA GLU A 43 -4.66 6.69 22.26
C GLU A 43 -3.81 7.56 21.33
N LYS A 44 -3.77 7.23 20.03
CA LYS A 44 -2.97 7.94 19.02
C LYS A 44 -3.72 9.09 18.35
N GLY A 45 -5.02 9.21 18.58
CA GLY A 45 -5.88 10.24 17.96
C GLY A 45 -6.04 10.06 16.44
N ILE A 46 -5.85 8.86 15.92
CA ILE A 46 -6.03 8.53 14.49
C ILE A 46 -7.19 7.55 14.32
N SER A 47 -7.64 7.33 13.09
CA SER A 47 -8.68 6.32 12.82
C SER A 47 -8.09 4.91 12.79
N SER A 48 -8.86 3.90 13.18
CA SER A 48 -8.44 2.49 13.08
C SER A 48 -8.08 2.11 11.64
N GLN A 49 -8.80 2.66 10.64
CA GLN A 49 -8.50 2.45 9.22
C GLN A 49 -7.12 2.98 8.82
N GLU A 50 -6.76 4.17 9.30
CA GLU A 50 -5.46 4.77 9.04
C GLU A 50 -4.34 4.02 9.74
N LEU A 51 -4.55 3.64 11.00
CA LEU A 51 -3.60 2.83 11.78
C LEU A 51 -3.33 1.47 11.11
N ILE A 52 -4.38 0.78 10.66
CA ILE A 52 -4.25 -0.49 9.92
C ILE A 52 -3.44 -0.29 8.64
N ASN A 53 -3.74 0.77 7.87
CA ASN A 53 -3.02 1.05 6.64
C ASN A 53 -1.53 1.34 6.90
N LEU A 54 -1.21 2.13 7.93
CA LEU A 54 0.17 2.40 8.34
C LEU A 54 0.90 1.11 8.76
N TYR A 55 0.24 0.25 9.53
CA TYR A 55 0.80 -1.02 9.94
C TYR A 55 1.12 -1.93 8.74
N LEU A 56 0.20 -2.03 7.78
CA LEU A 56 0.41 -2.80 6.56
C LEU A 56 1.57 -2.24 5.71
N GLN A 57 1.71 -0.92 5.63
CA GLN A 57 2.84 -0.29 4.93
C GLN A 57 4.18 -0.65 5.58
N ASP A 58 4.26 -0.58 6.91
CA ASP A 58 5.47 -0.96 7.65
C ASP A 58 5.80 -2.46 7.51
N CYS A 59 4.77 -3.31 7.48
CA CYS A 59 4.93 -4.74 7.19
C CYS A 59 5.53 -4.97 5.80
N VAL A 60 5.06 -4.26 4.77
CA VAL A 60 5.63 -4.37 3.41
C VAL A 60 7.09 -3.91 3.40
N VAL A 61 7.40 -2.75 3.99
CA VAL A 61 8.77 -2.22 4.04
C VAL A 61 9.73 -3.17 4.77
N SER A 62 9.32 -3.68 5.94
CA SER A 62 10.12 -4.60 6.74
C SER A 62 10.34 -5.95 6.05
N LEU A 63 9.32 -6.50 5.38
CA LEU A 63 9.44 -7.74 4.61
C LEU A 63 10.32 -7.56 3.36
N THR A 64 10.23 -6.42 2.68
CA THR A 64 11.08 -6.12 1.50
C THR A 64 12.55 -5.97 1.90
N GLY A 65 12.83 -5.35 3.05
CA GLY A 65 14.18 -5.27 3.64
C GLY A 65 14.73 -6.59 4.20
N ARG A 66 13.87 -7.59 4.44
CA ARG A 66 14.27 -8.97 4.76
C ARG A 66 14.49 -9.79 3.48
N GLN A 67 13.68 -9.61 2.44
CA GLN A 67 13.88 -10.27 1.15
C GLN A 67 15.18 -9.85 0.46
N THR A 68 15.58 -8.59 0.54
CA THR A 68 16.90 -8.15 0.02
C THR A 68 18.05 -8.80 0.78
N ARG A 69 17.91 -9.06 2.09
CA ARG A 69 18.90 -9.75 2.93
C ARG A 69 18.99 -11.26 2.67
N LEU A 70 17.87 -11.94 2.40
CA LEU A 70 17.88 -13.35 2.02
C LEU A 70 18.42 -13.54 0.59
N LYS A 71 18.03 -12.67 -0.36
CA LYS A 71 18.55 -12.72 -1.74
C LYS A 71 20.06 -12.41 -1.83
N THR A 72 20.56 -11.48 -1.01
CA THR A 72 22.01 -11.16 -0.96
C THR A 72 22.84 -12.20 -0.21
N ARG A 73 22.24 -13.02 0.66
CA ARG A 73 22.91 -14.20 1.24
C ARG A 73 23.04 -15.33 0.21
N GLN A 74 21.97 -15.64 -0.51
CA GLN A 74 21.97 -16.71 -1.49
C GLN A 74 22.88 -16.42 -2.70
N TYR A 75 23.04 -15.14 -3.09
CA TYR A 75 24.00 -14.75 -4.14
C TYR A 75 25.46 -14.65 -3.69
N LYS A 76 25.77 -14.64 -2.39
CA LYS A 76 27.16 -14.72 -1.89
C LYS A 76 27.63 -16.17 -1.74
N GLU A 77 26.80 -17.06 -1.20
CA GLU A 77 27.16 -18.49 -1.11
C GLU A 77 27.35 -19.17 -2.47
N CYS A 78 26.67 -18.71 -3.53
CA CYS A 78 26.84 -19.26 -4.87
C CYS A 78 28.04 -18.73 -5.66
N ASN A 79 28.68 -17.62 -5.25
CA ASN A 79 29.80 -17.01 -5.98
C ASN A 79 31.18 -17.28 -5.34
N ASP A 80 31.24 -17.99 -4.21
CA ASP A 80 32.48 -18.45 -3.58
C ASP A 80 32.78 -19.94 -3.90
N LEU A 81 31.97 -20.57 -4.77
CA LEU A 81 32.10 -21.97 -5.19
C LEU A 81 32.18 -22.16 -6.72
N TRP A 82 32.46 -21.10 -7.47
CA TRP A 82 32.86 -21.15 -8.89
C TRP A 82 33.88 -20.06 -9.21
#